data_AF-A0A6N9U0J3-F1
#
_entry.id   AF-A0A6N9U0J3-F1
#
_cell.length_a   1.000
_cell.length_b   1.000
_cell.length_c   1.000
_cell.angle_alpha   90.00
_cell.angle_beta   90.00
_cell.angle_gamma   90.00
#
_symmetry.space_group_name_H-M   'P 1'
#
loop_
_entity.id
_entity.type
_entity.pdbx_description
1 polymer ?
#
loop_
_entity_poly.entity_id
_entity_poly.type
_entity_poly.pdbx_seq_one_letter_code
_entity_poly.pdbx_strand_id
1 'polypeptide(L)'
;PVPPPARAALARVLAAPASDASRALRAELLEVLLDFEQDTGGDQEVLEALLRATAAGCDRRPEARTRALAHRTGMLLVRTTEGAARFDRVLVELAREVPGFAALVTGWLADAPQEWAAVVGPGARRTMEALCGPAPVMTVPMRAAGREHGSLRPA
;
A
#
# COMPACT_ATOMS: atom_id res chain seq x y z
N PRO A 1 22.91 -3.57 21.00
CA PRO A 1 22.16 -3.14 19.79
C PRO A 1 21.68 -1.69 19.92
N VAL A 2 21.57 -0.95 18.80
CA VAL A 2 20.98 0.41 18.78
C VAL A 2 19.53 0.33 19.29
N PRO A 3 19.04 1.21 20.18
CA PRO A 3 17.70 1.10 20.74
C PRO A 3 16.59 1.41 19.69
N PRO A 4 15.40 0.79 19.80
CA PRO A 4 14.33 0.96 18.81
C PRO A 4 13.93 2.41 18.49
N PRO A 5 13.82 3.33 19.47
CA PRO A 5 13.44 4.73 19.16
C PRO A 5 14.43 5.44 18.23
N ALA A 6 15.73 5.13 18.36
CA ALA A 6 16.75 5.68 17.47
C ALA A 6 16.61 5.10 16.05
N ARG A 7 16.31 3.81 15.93
CA ARG A 7 16.08 3.16 14.63
C ARG A 7 14.79 3.64 13.98
N ALA A 8 13.74 3.89 14.76
CA ALA A 8 12.49 4.48 14.28
C ALA A 8 12.70 5.92 13.76
N ALA A 9 13.53 6.71 14.44
CA ALA A 9 13.94 8.03 13.95
C ALA A 9 14.71 7.92 12.62
N LEU A 10 15.63 6.96 12.50
CA LEU A 10 16.33 6.68 11.25
C LEU A 10 15.36 6.22 10.15
N ALA A 11 14.42 5.32 10.43
CA ALA A 11 13.42 4.86 9.47
C ALA A 11 12.67 6.03 8.83
N ARG A 12 12.22 7.00 9.64
CA ARG A 12 11.57 8.22 9.15
C ARG A 12 12.47 9.03 8.23
N VAL A 13 13.72 9.23 8.62
CA VAL A 13 14.70 9.97 7.81
C VAL A 13 14.97 9.21 6.51
N LEU A 14 15.26 7.92 6.55
CA LEU A 14 15.65 7.16 5.37
C LEU A 14 14.50 7.02 4.38
N ALA A 15 13.27 6.83 4.86
CA ALA A 15 12.09 6.67 4.02
C ALA A 15 11.42 7.99 3.60
N ALA A 16 11.71 9.12 4.24
CA ALA A 16 11.21 10.41 3.77
C ALA A 16 11.69 10.71 2.33
N PRO A 17 11.04 11.64 1.61
CA PRO A 17 11.55 12.12 0.34
C PRO A 17 12.98 12.66 0.47
N ALA A 18 13.81 12.37 -0.53
CA ALA A 18 15.23 12.70 -0.55
C ALA A 18 15.56 13.55 -1.79
N SER A 19 16.48 14.49 -1.63
CA SER A 19 17.11 15.17 -2.77
C SER A 19 17.89 14.19 -3.64
N ASP A 20 18.16 14.54 -4.89
CA ASP A 20 18.93 13.67 -5.79
C ASP A 20 20.29 13.30 -5.20
N ALA A 21 20.96 14.25 -4.53
CA ALA A 21 22.27 14.03 -3.90
C ALA A 21 22.26 12.97 -2.78
N SER A 22 21.14 12.78 -2.08
CA SER A 22 21.05 11.85 -0.93
C SER A 22 20.23 10.60 -1.22
N ARG A 23 19.57 10.53 -2.39
CA ARG A 23 18.59 9.48 -2.71
C ARG A 23 19.21 8.09 -2.72
N ALA A 24 20.35 7.91 -3.37
CA ALA A 24 21.03 6.61 -3.47
C ALA A 24 21.47 6.10 -2.10
N LEU A 25 22.20 6.94 -1.34
CA LEU A 25 22.66 6.59 0.00
C LEU A 25 21.50 6.26 0.95
N ARG A 26 20.41 7.05 0.93
CA ARG A 26 19.24 6.78 1.78
C ARG A 26 18.53 5.49 1.40
N ALA A 27 18.53 5.13 0.11
CA ALA A 27 18.03 3.85 -0.33
C ALA A 27 18.86 2.69 0.23
N GLU A 28 20.19 2.74 0.08
CA GLU A 28 21.10 1.71 0.60
C GLU A 28 20.98 1.55 2.12
N LEU A 29 21.00 2.65 2.86
CA LEU A 29 20.85 2.62 4.32
C LEU A 29 19.47 2.11 4.77
N LEU A 30 18.43 2.34 3.96
CA LEU A 30 17.10 1.80 4.23
C LEU A 30 17.07 0.28 4.06
N GLU A 31 17.74 -0.26 3.05
CA GLU A 31 17.88 -1.71 2.89
C GLU A 31 18.66 -2.32 4.07
N VAL A 32 19.76 -1.69 4.50
CA VAL A 32 20.52 -2.11 5.70
C VAL A 32 19.63 -2.13 6.94
N LEU A 33 18.79 -1.10 7.13
CA LEU A 33 17.85 -1.07 8.25
C LEU A 33 16.81 -2.19 8.16
N LEU A 34 16.27 -2.45 6.97
CA LEU A 34 15.29 -3.51 6.75
C LEU A 34 15.86 -4.91 6.94
N ASP A 35 17.10 -5.15 6.51
CA ASP A 35 17.83 -6.39 6.75
C ASP A 35 18.09 -6.59 8.24
N PHE A 36 18.52 -5.52 8.93
CA PHE A 36 18.69 -5.56 10.38
C PHE A 36 17.38 -5.89 11.12
N GLU A 37 16.28 -5.21 10.79
CA GLU A 37 14.97 -5.49 11.41
C GLU A 37 14.50 -6.92 11.07
N GLN A 38 14.76 -7.42 9.86
CA GLN A 38 14.47 -8.80 9.50
C GLN A 38 15.17 -9.81 10.41
N ASP A 39 16.46 -9.59 10.68
CA ASP A 39 17.29 -10.49 11.47
C ASP A 39 17.00 -10.41 12.96
N THR A 40 16.57 -9.24 13.47
CA THR A 40 16.23 -9.04 14.89
C THR A 40 14.76 -9.27 15.23
N GLY A 41 13.94 -9.74 14.28
CA GLY A 41 12.52 -10.05 14.48
C GLY A 41 11.54 -8.89 14.25
N GLY A 42 12.05 -7.71 13.91
CA GLY A 42 11.27 -6.54 13.49
C GLY A 42 10.60 -5.81 14.63
N ASP A 43 11.19 -4.69 15.07
CA ASP A 43 10.57 -3.86 16.09
C ASP A 43 9.34 -3.11 15.52
N GLN A 44 8.20 -3.26 16.18
CA GLN A 44 6.93 -2.70 15.71
C GLN A 44 6.91 -1.17 15.66
N GLU A 45 7.67 -0.48 16.49
CA GLU A 45 7.78 0.99 16.46
C GLU A 45 8.53 1.43 15.20
N VAL A 46 9.62 0.73 14.87
CA VAL A 46 10.44 1.01 13.69
C VAL A 46 9.64 0.78 12.41
N LEU A 47 8.95 -0.36 12.32
CA LEU A 47 8.15 -0.72 11.15
C LEU A 47 6.93 0.19 10.98
N GLU A 48 6.27 0.59 12.07
CA GLU A 48 5.19 1.58 12.02
C GLU A 48 5.70 2.95 11.56
N ALA A 49 6.85 3.39 12.07
CA ALA A 49 7.49 4.64 11.64
C ALA A 49 7.86 4.61 10.14
N LEU A 50 8.32 3.46 9.64
CA LEU A 50 8.62 3.25 8.23
C LEU A 50 7.36 3.31 7.36
N LEU A 51 6.27 2.66 7.78
CA LEU A 51 5.00 2.67 7.04
C LEU A 51 4.44 4.09 6.93
N ARG A 52 4.44 4.86 8.03
CA ARG A 52 4.00 6.25 8.01
C ARG A 52 4.86 7.12 7.10
N ALA A 53 6.19 6.97 7.15
CA ALA A 53 7.09 7.71 6.28
C ALA A 53 6.94 7.32 4.79
N THR A 54 6.60 6.06 4.53
CA THR A 54 6.30 5.56 3.18
C THR A 54 5.06 6.25 2.62
N ALA A 55 3.97 6.28 3.38
CA ALA A 55 2.73 6.97 3.00
C ALA A 55 2.93 8.49 2.84
N ALA A 56 3.60 9.15 3.77
CA ALA A 56 3.86 10.60 3.71
C ALA A 56 4.72 11.05 2.52
N GLY A 57 5.46 10.13 1.91
CA GLY A 57 6.29 10.40 0.72
C GLY A 57 5.78 9.75 -0.56
N CYS A 58 4.54 9.23 -0.58
CA CYS A 58 4.03 8.47 -1.73
C CYS A 58 3.85 9.32 -2.99
N ASP A 59 3.64 10.63 -2.84
CA ASP A 59 3.48 11.61 -3.91
C ASP A 59 4.80 11.99 -4.61
N ARG A 60 5.91 11.87 -3.88
CA ARG A 60 7.26 12.28 -4.29
C ARG A 60 8.18 11.09 -4.59
N ARG A 61 7.63 9.88 -4.61
CA ARG A 61 8.36 8.63 -4.83
C ARG A 61 7.68 7.82 -5.92
N PRO A 62 8.44 7.12 -6.78
CA PRO A 62 7.85 6.19 -7.74
C PRO A 62 6.93 5.18 -7.04
N GLU A 63 5.75 4.93 -7.63
CA GLU A 63 4.75 4.02 -7.07
C GLU A 63 5.33 2.64 -6.75
N ALA A 64 6.09 2.05 -7.68
CA ALA A 64 6.72 0.73 -7.49
C ALA A 64 7.60 0.67 -6.23
N ARG A 65 8.32 1.76 -5.93
CA ARG A 65 9.14 1.85 -4.71
C ARG A 65 8.27 2.01 -3.47
N THR A 66 7.20 2.80 -3.53
CA THR A 66 6.24 2.94 -2.42
C THR A 66 5.57 1.60 -2.11
N ARG A 67 5.15 0.87 -3.16
CA ARG A 67 4.58 -0.47 -3.06
C ARG A 67 5.54 -1.44 -2.39
N ALA A 68 6.79 -1.50 -2.87
CA ALA A 68 7.81 -2.40 -2.32
C ALA A 68 8.08 -2.14 -0.84
N LEU A 69 8.19 -0.87 -0.42
CA LEU A 69 8.38 -0.51 0.98
C LEU A 69 7.18 -0.86 1.86
N ALA A 70 5.97 -0.55 1.41
CA ALA A 70 4.75 -0.89 2.15
C ALA A 70 4.60 -2.41 2.31
N HIS A 71 4.79 -3.17 1.22
CA HIS A 71 4.72 -4.63 1.23
C HIS A 71 5.79 -5.25 2.13
N ARG A 72 7.06 -4.85 1.99
CA ARG A 72 8.16 -5.37 2.81
C ARG A 72 7.96 -5.05 4.30
N THR A 73 7.48 -3.85 4.63
CA THR A 73 7.12 -3.48 6.00
C THR A 73 5.99 -4.35 6.55
N GLY A 74 4.94 -4.58 5.74
CA GLY A 74 3.83 -5.47 6.07
C GLY A 74 4.31 -6.90 6.34
N MET A 75 5.14 -7.46 5.45
CA MET A 75 5.73 -8.80 5.60
C MET A 75 6.53 -8.98 6.89
N LEU A 76 7.19 -7.93 7.37
CA LEU A 76 7.88 -7.96 8.66
C LEU A 76 6.91 -7.90 9.84
N LEU A 77 5.89 -7.03 9.76
CA LEU A 77 4.89 -6.89 10.82
C LEU A 77 4.01 -8.14 10.99
N VAL A 78 3.60 -8.81 9.90
CA VAL A 78 2.70 -9.98 9.99
C VAL A 78 3.36 -11.25 10.53
N ARG A 79 4.66 -11.22 10.85
CA ARG A 79 5.35 -12.31 11.54
C ARG A 79 4.80 -12.54 12.95
N THR A 80 4.09 -11.56 13.51
CA THR A 80 3.38 -11.69 14.79
C THR A 80 1.93 -11.27 14.62
N THR A 81 1.05 -11.83 15.45
CA THR A 81 -0.38 -11.46 15.45
C THR A 81 -0.58 -10.00 15.86
N GLU A 82 0.20 -9.51 16.83
CA GLU A 82 0.19 -8.11 17.25
C GLU A 82 0.67 -7.17 16.13
N GLY A 83 1.72 -7.56 15.40
CA GLY A 83 2.22 -6.80 14.26
C GLY A 83 1.23 -6.77 13.10
N ALA A 84 0.55 -7.89 12.81
CA ALA A 84 -0.53 -7.91 11.81
C ALA A 84 -1.68 -6.96 12.16
N ALA A 85 -2.16 -7.01 13.41
CA ALA A 85 -3.20 -6.10 13.88
C ALA A 85 -2.76 -4.63 13.84
N ARG A 86 -1.49 -4.35 14.17
CA ARG A 86 -0.90 -3.01 14.07
C ARG A 86 -0.80 -2.53 12.63
N PHE A 87 -0.37 -3.39 11.71
CA PHE A 87 -0.28 -3.06 10.28
C PHE A 87 -1.65 -2.66 9.73
N ASP A 88 -2.67 -3.48 9.95
CA ASP A 88 -4.04 -3.21 9.51
C ASP A 88 -4.58 -1.88 10.07
N ARG A 89 -4.37 -1.64 11.37
CA ARG A 89 -4.78 -0.39 12.03
C ARG A 89 -4.11 0.82 11.39
N VAL A 90 -2.78 0.80 11.28
CA VAL A 90 -2.00 1.94 10.75
C VAL A 90 -2.29 2.15 9.26
N LEU A 91 -2.50 1.10 8.49
CA LEU A 91 -2.88 1.20 7.08
C LEU A 91 -4.21 1.96 6.91
N VAL A 92 -5.22 1.62 7.72
CA VAL A 92 -6.52 2.29 7.72
C VAL A 92 -6.42 3.74 8.21
N GLU A 93 -5.62 4.02 9.24
CA GLU A 93 -5.33 5.39 9.70
C GLU A 93 -4.73 6.22 8.54
N LEU A 94 -3.66 5.71 7.92
CA LEU A 94 -2.97 6.40 6.83
C LEU A 94 -3.85 6.58 5.59
N ALA A 95 -4.75 5.64 5.29
CA ALA A 95 -5.68 5.77 4.18
C ALA A 95 -6.65 6.94 4.37
N ARG A 96 -7.02 7.26 5.61
CA ARG A 96 -7.85 8.42 5.94
C ARG A 96 -7.07 9.73 5.90
N GLU A 97 -5.80 9.68 6.33
CA GLU A 97 -4.92 10.86 6.41
C GLU A 97 -4.33 11.25 5.04
N VAL A 98 -4.06 10.26 4.18
CA VAL A 98 -3.35 10.43 2.91
C VAL A 98 -4.15 9.78 1.78
N PRO A 99 -5.11 10.51 1.16
CA PRO A 99 -5.97 9.97 0.11
C PRO A 99 -5.21 9.39 -1.10
N GLY A 100 -4.08 10.00 -1.47
CA GLY A 100 -3.21 9.49 -2.53
C GLY A 100 -2.64 8.10 -2.21
N PHE A 101 -2.26 7.86 -0.95
CA PHE A 101 -1.80 6.55 -0.50
C PHE A 101 -2.95 5.53 -0.47
N ALA A 102 -4.15 5.95 -0.08
CA ALA A 102 -5.34 5.10 -0.12
C ALA A 102 -5.66 4.58 -1.53
N ALA A 103 -5.58 5.46 -2.52
CA ALA A 103 -5.79 5.11 -3.93
C ALA A 103 -4.76 4.09 -4.41
N LEU A 104 -3.47 4.29 -4.07
CA LEU A 104 -2.40 3.36 -4.40
C LEU A 104 -2.63 1.97 -3.79
N VAL A 105 -2.89 1.90 -2.48
CA VAL A 105 -3.12 0.63 -1.78
C VAL A 105 -4.34 -0.09 -2.33
N THR A 106 -5.42 0.63 -2.65
CA THR A 106 -6.62 0.05 -3.25
C THR A 106 -6.33 -0.53 -4.64
N GLY A 107 -5.54 0.17 -5.47
CA GLY A 107 -5.07 -0.35 -6.74
C GLY A 107 -4.25 -1.62 -6.57
N TRP A 108 -3.30 -1.64 -5.64
CA TRP A 108 -2.47 -2.81 -5.38
C TRP A 108 -3.25 -4.04 -4.91
N LEU A 109 -4.26 -3.84 -4.06
CA LEU A 109 -5.17 -4.88 -3.59
C LEU A 109 -6.04 -5.45 -4.72
N ALA A 110 -6.37 -4.63 -5.72
CA ALA A 110 -7.10 -5.06 -6.91
C ALA A 110 -6.20 -5.79 -7.91
N ASP A 111 -4.99 -5.29 -8.14
CA ASP A 111 -4.06 -5.82 -9.14
C ASP A 111 -3.44 -7.16 -8.72
N ALA A 112 -3.15 -7.35 -7.43
CA ALA A 112 -2.51 -8.56 -6.91
C ALA A 112 -3.13 -9.03 -5.59
N PRO A 113 -4.41 -9.46 -5.59
CA PRO A 113 -5.14 -9.73 -4.36
C PRO A 113 -4.52 -10.85 -3.52
N GLN A 114 -3.88 -11.85 -4.14
CA GLN A 114 -3.24 -12.97 -3.45
C GLN A 114 -1.95 -12.57 -2.75
N GLU A 115 -1.16 -11.68 -3.36
CA GLU A 115 0.06 -11.13 -2.75
C GLU A 115 -0.30 -10.35 -1.48
N TRP A 116 -1.29 -9.48 -1.58
CA TRP A 116 -1.67 -8.62 -0.46
C TRP A 116 -2.53 -9.30 0.60
N ALA A 117 -3.21 -10.42 0.29
CA ALA A 117 -3.95 -11.20 1.28
C ALA A 117 -3.05 -11.82 2.37
N ALA A 118 -1.75 -11.97 2.10
CA ALA A 118 -0.77 -12.43 3.09
C ALA A 118 -0.41 -11.35 4.13
N VAL A 119 -0.62 -10.06 3.79
CA VAL A 119 -0.18 -8.92 4.62
C VAL A 119 -1.32 -8.05 5.15
N VAL A 120 -2.44 -7.96 4.42
CA VAL A 120 -3.59 -7.13 4.77
C VAL A 120 -4.75 -8.02 5.18
N GLY A 121 -5.25 -7.82 6.40
CA GLY A 121 -6.41 -8.55 6.89
C GLY A 121 -7.69 -8.19 6.13
N PRO A 122 -8.68 -9.10 6.08
CA PRO A 122 -9.93 -8.89 5.34
C PRO A 122 -10.75 -7.70 5.88
N GLY A 123 -10.61 -7.37 7.17
CA GLY A 123 -11.26 -6.21 7.78
C GLY A 123 -10.69 -4.88 7.29
N ALA A 124 -9.35 -4.76 7.28
CA ALA A 124 -8.67 -3.58 6.74
C ALA A 124 -8.96 -3.43 5.24
N ARG A 125 -8.86 -4.51 4.47
CA ARG A 125 -9.20 -4.51 3.04
C ARG A 125 -10.60 -3.93 2.76
N ARG A 126 -11.63 -4.41 3.44
CA ARG A 126 -13.00 -3.89 3.29
C ARG A 126 -13.11 -2.41 3.64
N THR A 127 -12.35 -1.96 4.64
CA THR A 127 -12.32 -0.54 5.03
C THR A 127 -11.65 0.31 3.96
N MET A 128 -10.55 -0.16 3.35
CA MET A 128 -9.89 0.51 2.22
C MET A 128 -10.85 0.66 1.03
N GLU A 129 -11.52 -0.44 0.65
CA GLU A 129 -12.50 -0.45 -0.44
C GLU A 129 -13.67 0.52 -0.16
N ALA A 130 -14.14 0.61 1.08
CA ALA A 130 -15.18 1.57 1.46
C ALA A 130 -14.72 3.03 1.40
N LEU A 131 -13.44 3.32 1.71
CA LEU A 131 -12.89 4.68 1.69
C LEU A 131 -12.69 5.22 0.27
N CYS A 132 -12.26 4.37 -0.67
CA CYS A 132 -12.06 4.76 -2.06
C CYS A 132 -13.33 4.65 -2.93
N GLY A 133 -14.43 4.11 -2.37
CA GLY A 133 -15.65 3.82 -3.09
C GLY A 133 -15.51 2.60 -4.01
N PRO A 134 -16.62 2.04 -4.53
CA PRO A 134 -16.55 0.95 -5.48
C PRO A 134 -15.77 1.41 -6.71
N ALA A 135 -14.72 0.67 -7.08
CA ALA A 135 -14.14 0.79 -8.42
C ALA A 135 -15.29 0.66 -9.42
N PRO A 136 -15.33 1.48 -10.49
CA PRO A 136 -16.37 1.35 -11.50
C PRO A 136 -16.29 -0.07 -12.06
N VAL A 137 -17.25 -0.91 -11.65
CA VAL A 137 -17.45 -2.21 -12.28
C VAL A 137 -17.78 -1.86 -13.73
N MET A 138 -16.82 -2.09 -14.63
CA MET A 138 -17.04 -1.96 -16.06
C MET A 138 -18.11 -2.98 -16.44
N THR A 139 -19.35 -2.54 -16.33
CA THR A 139 -20.52 -3.28 -16.72
C THR A 139 -20.49 -3.20 -18.22
N VAL A 140 -19.93 -4.22 -18.87
CA VAL A 140 -19.88 -4.30 -20.33
C VAL A 140 -21.33 -4.20 -20.81
N PRO A 141 -21.74 -3.12 -21.51
CA PRO A 141 -23.10 -3.04 -21.99
C PRO A 141 -23.23 -4.10 -23.08
N MET A 142 -24.02 -5.14 -22.79
CA MET A 142 -24.43 -6.11 -23.79
C MET A 142 -25.24 -5.33 -24.83
N ARG A 143 -24.63 -5.01 -25.98
CA ARG A 143 -25.32 -4.40 -27.12
C ARG A 143 -26.40 -5.38 -27.55
N ALA A 144 -27.64 -5.09 -27.19
CA ALA A 144 -28.80 -5.75 -27.75
C ALA A 144 -28.75 -5.54 -29.27
N ALA A 145 -28.54 -6.63 -30.01
CA ALA A 145 -28.65 -6.65 -31.45
C ALA A 145 -30.03 -6.11 -31.84
N GLY A 146 -30.04 -5.06 -32.67
CA GLY A 146 -31.24 -4.49 -33.23
C GLY A 146 -32.03 -5.56 -33.97
N ARG A 147 -33.29 -5.76 -33.59
CA ARG A 147 -34.27 -6.42 -34.46
C ARG A 147 -34.78 -5.38 -35.42
N GLU A 148 -34.12 -5.30 -36.56
CA GLU A 148 -34.60 -4.63 -37.77
C GLU A 148 -35.93 -5.26 -38.21
N HIS A 149 -37.03 -4.53 -37.99
CA HIS A 149 -38.36 -4.90 -38.47
C HIS A 149 -38.49 -4.45 -39.92
N GLY A 150 -38.61 -5.42 -40.82
CA GLY A 150 -38.84 -5.23 -42.24
C GLY A 150 -40.07 -4.36 -42.51
N SER A 151 -39.86 -3.34 -43.33
CA SER A 151 -40.88 -2.45 -43.87
C SER A 151 -41.83 -3.23 -44.78
N LEU A 152 -43.14 -3.15 -44.54
CA LEU A 152 -44.16 -3.52 -45.52
C LEU A 152 -44.79 -2.24 -46.07
N ARG A 153 -44.54 -1.98 -47.36
CA ARG A 153 -45.28 -1.01 -48.17
C ARG A 153 -46.60 -1.64 -48.63
N PRO A 154 -47.75 -0.94 -48.53
CA PRO A 154 -48.94 -1.33 -49.27
C PRO A 154 -48.89 -0.79 -50.71
N ALA A 155 -49.46 -1.57 -51.62
CA ALA A 155 -49.81 -1.22 -53.00
C ALA A 155 -51.25 -0.69 -53.06
#